data_AF-A0A892ZHI2-F1
#
_entry.id   AF-A0A892ZHI2-F1
#
_cell.length_a   1.000
_cell.length_b   1.000
_cell.length_c   1.000
_cell.angle_alpha   90.00
_cell.angle_beta   90.00
_cell.angle_gamma   90.00
#
_symmetry.space_group_name_H-M   'P 1'
#
loop_
_entity.id
_entity.type
_entity.pdbx_description
1 polymer ?
#
loop_
_entity_poly.entity_id
_entity_poly.type
_entity_poly.pdbx_seq_one_letter_code
_entity_poly.pdbx_strand_id
1 'polypeptide(L)'
;MQSQETESISTTWSEPEDNFDKRTYRRYLAILVQLEWAGKILLAIFVIIFIAGTTSLLLLKNFEQVIFTDGSELTCVYDTETGKIRLAE
;
A
#
# COMPACT_ATOMS: atom_id res chain seq x y z
N MET A 1 33.44 -8.08 -67.01
CA MET A 1 33.45 -8.40 -65.56
C MET A 1 32.23 -7.74 -64.96
N GLN A 2 31.14 -8.50 -64.81
CA GLN A 2 29.88 -7.99 -64.29
C GLN A 2 29.86 -8.32 -62.79
N SER A 3 29.98 -7.29 -61.96
CA SER A 3 29.86 -7.39 -60.51
C SER A 3 28.42 -7.79 -60.18
N GLN A 4 28.26 -9.06 -59.80
CA GLN A 4 27.00 -9.62 -59.36
C GLN A 4 26.70 -9.07 -57.98
N GLU A 5 25.84 -8.05 -57.94
CA GLU A 5 25.25 -7.47 -56.74
C GLU A 5 24.48 -8.60 -56.04
N THR A 6 25.02 -9.11 -54.93
CA THR A 6 24.30 -10.04 -54.08
C THR A 6 23.14 -9.28 -53.45
N GLU A 7 21.98 -9.31 -54.12
CA GLU A 7 20.70 -8.99 -53.49
C GLU A 7 20.62 -9.82 -52.21
N SER A 8 20.74 -9.14 -51.06
CA SER A 8 20.54 -9.74 -49.76
C SER A 8 19.11 -10.23 -49.72
N ILE A 9 18.92 -11.54 -49.81
CA ILE A 9 17.62 -12.19 -49.64
C ILE A 9 17.22 -11.96 -48.18
N SER A 10 16.47 -10.88 -47.96
CA SER A 10 15.80 -10.58 -46.70
C SER A 10 14.69 -11.61 -46.50
N THR A 11 15.04 -12.74 -45.91
CA THR A 11 14.05 -13.73 -45.49
C THR A 11 13.40 -13.23 -44.20
N THR A 12 12.13 -13.57 -43.98
CA THR A 12 11.39 -13.28 -42.73
C THR A 12 12.09 -13.83 -41.48
N TRP A 13 13.08 -14.73 -41.67
CA TRP A 13 13.93 -15.31 -40.64
C TRP A 13 15.16 -14.46 -40.27
N SER A 14 15.47 -13.43 -41.04
CA SER A 14 16.66 -12.58 -40.89
C SER A 14 16.38 -11.22 -40.25
N GLU A 15 15.11 -10.86 -40.06
CA GLU A 15 14.76 -9.72 -39.22
C GLU A 15 14.92 -10.14 -37.74
N PRO A 16 15.65 -9.38 -36.92
CA PRO A 16 15.63 -9.61 -35.48
C PRO A 16 14.16 -9.57 -35.07
N GLU A 17 13.69 -10.63 -34.42
CA GLU A 17 12.35 -10.70 -33.88
C GLU A 17 12.18 -9.59 -32.85
N ASP A 18 11.80 -8.39 -33.29
CA ASP A 18 11.23 -7.34 -32.45
C ASP A 18 9.78 -7.74 -32.10
N ASN A 19 9.64 -8.97 -31.63
CA ASN A 19 8.43 -9.58 -31.10
C ASN A 19 8.17 -8.97 -29.73
N PHE A 20 8.11 -7.64 -29.67
CA PHE A 20 7.48 -6.93 -28.58
C PHE A 20 6.00 -7.32 -28.63
N ASP A 21 5.64 -8.39 -27.92
CA ASP A 21 4.29 -8.91 -27.93
C ASP A 21 3.35 -7.87 -27.30
N LYS A 22 2.80 -7.01 -28.17
CA LYS A 22 1.88 -5.92 -27.84
C LYS A 22 0.63 -6.43 -27.11
N ARG A 23 0.33 -7.73 -27.17
CA ARG A 23 -0.78 -8.36 -26.43
C ARG A 23 -0.39 -8.63 -24.99
N THR A 24 0.79 -9.20 -24.76
CA THR A 24 1.33 -9.44 -23.41
C THR A 24 1.57 -8.12 -22.69
N TYR A 25 2.12 -7.11 -23.38
CA TYR A 25 2.29 -5.77 -22.81
C TYR A 25 0.96 -5.12 -22.40
N ARG A 26 -0.08 -5.18 -23.26
CA ARG A 26 -1.41 -4.63 -22.93
C ARG A 26 -2.06 -5.32 -21.74
N ARG A 27 -1.90 -6.63 -21.61
CA ARG A 27 -2.40 -7.40 -20.46
C ARG A 27 -1.69 -6.99 -19.18
N TYR A 28 -0.36 -6.87 -19.23
CA TYR A 28 0.43 -6.44 -18.09
C TYR A 28 0.06 -5.02 -17.65
N LEU A 29 -0.09 -4.09 -18.60
CA LEU A 29 -0.54 -2.72 -18.33
C LEU A 29 -1.92 -2.70 -17.66
N ALA A 30 -2.86 -3.52 -18.14
CA ALA A 30 -4.19 -3.60 -17.54
C ALA A 30 -4.15 -4.09 -16.08
N ILE A 31 -3.30 -5.06 -15.77
CA ILE A 31 -3.09 -5.54 -14.39
C ILE A 31 -2.50 -4.43 -13.53
N LEU A 32 -1.49 -3.72 -14.01
CA LEU A 32 -0.88 -2.61 -13.27
C LEU A 32 -1.89 -1.50 -12.96
N VAL A 33 -2.73 -1.14 -13.93
CA VAL A 33 -3.79 -0.13 -13.73
C VAL A 33 -4.79 -0.60 -12.67
N GLN A 34 -5.19 -1.87 -12.69
CA GLN A 34 -6.07 -2.42 -11.65
C GLN A 34 -5.42 -2.40 -10.27
N LEU A 35 -4.13 -2.71 -10.19
CA LEU A 35 -3.37 -2.70 -8.94
C LEU A 35 -3.21 -1.28 -8.39
N GLU A 36 -3.00 -0.29 -9.25
CA GLU A 36 -2.95 1.13 -8.88
C GLU A 36 -4.29 1.58 -8.27
N TRP A 37 -5.41 1.23 -8.91
CA TRP A 37 -6.74 1.54 -8.39
C TRP A 37 -7.01 0.85 -7.05
N ALA A 38 -6.65 -0.43 -6.91
CA ALA A 38 -6.77 -1.15 -5.65
C ALA A 38 -5.93 -0.48 -4.55
N GLY A 39 -4.70 -0.06 -4.87
CA GLY A 39 -3.81 0.66 -3.97
C GLY A 39 -4.40 2.01 -3.50
N LYS A 40 -4.99 2.78 -4.42
CA LYS A 40 -5.67 4.05 -4.08
C LYS A 40 -6.85 3.84 -3.15
N ILE A 41 -7.68 2.83 -3.40
CA ILE A 41 -8.83 2.48 -2.55
C ILE A 41 -8.35 2.06 -1.16
N LEU A 42 -7.36 1.17 -1.08
CA LEU A 42 -6.78 0.71 0.19
C LEU A 42 -6.19 1.88 0.99
N LEU A 43 -5.46 2.78 0.33
CA LEU A 43 -4.89 3.96 0.98
C LEU A 43 -5.98 4.88 1.51
N ALA A 44 -7.03 5.14 0.72
CA ALA A 44 -8.16 5.95 1.16
C ALA A 44 -8.86 5.34 2.39
N ILE A 45 -9.10 4.02 2.38
CA ILE A 45 -9.66 3.30 3.52
C ILE A 45 -8.74 3.43 4.75
N PHE A 46 -7.44 3.22 4.57
CA PHE A 46 -6.46 3.33 5.66
C PHE A 46 -6.45 4.72 6.29
N VAL A 47 -6.49 5.78 5.48
CA VAL A 47 -6.55 7.16 5.96
C VAL A 47 -7.84 7.41 6.76
N ILE A 48 -8.98 6.92 6.28
CA ILE A 48 -10.26 7.06 6.99
C ILE A 48 -10.20 6.34 8.34
N ILE A 49 -9.71 5.09 8.38
CA ILE A 49 -9.57 4.32 9.62
C ILE A 49 -8.59 5.01 10.56
N PHE A 50 -7.48 5.53 10.05
CA PHE A 50 -6.49 6.24 10.84
C PHE A 50 -7.10 7.47 11.50
N ILE A 51 -7.77 8.34 10.74
CA ILE A 51 -8.42 9.55 11.26
C ILE A 51 -9.51 9.19 12.27
N ALA A 52 -10.37 8.21 11.95
CA ALA A 52 -11.43 7.77 12.85
C ALA A 52 -10.86 7.18 14.14
N GLY A 53 -9.80 6.37 14.04
CA GLY A 53 -9.09 5.77 15.17
C GLY A 53 -8.42 6.82 16.05
N THR A 54 -7.69 7.77 15.47
CA THR A 54 -7.06 8.85 16.24
C THR A 54 -8.10 9.76 16.87
N THR A 55 -9.19 10.08 16.16
CA THR A 55 -10.26 10.92 16.72
C THR A 55 -10.98 10.22 17.87
N SER A 56 -11.24 8.91 17.73
CA SER A 56 -11.81 8.08 18.80
C SER A 56 -10.87 8.02 20.01
N LEU A 57 -9.57 7.81 19.79
CA LEU A 57 -8.57 7.83 20.86
C LEU A 57 -8.48 9.19 21.56
N LEU A 58 -8.60 10.29 20.83
CA LEU A 58 -8.52 11.65 21.39
C LEU A 58 -9.78 12.06 22.15
N LEU A 59 -10.96 11.67 21.68
CA LEU A 59 -12.24 12.15 22.21
C LEU A 59 -12.89 11.21 23.23
N LEU A 60 -12.72 9.89 23.07
CA LEU A 60 -13.46 8.90 23.87
C LEU A 60 -12.61 8.23 24.94
N LYS A 61 -11.27 8.27 24.83
CA LYS A 61 -10.39 7.64 25.82
C LYS A 61 -9.39 8.64 26.34
N ASN A 62 -9.31 8.82 27.66
CA ASN A 62 -8.17 9.50 28.24
C ASN A 62 -6.91 8.69 27.84
N PHE A 63 -5.86 9.33 27.31
CA PHE A 63 -4.64 8.62 26.87
C PHE A 63 -4.09 7.67 27.93
N GLU A 64 -4.23 8.03 29.21
CA GLU A 64 -3.89 7.16 30.33
C GLU A 64 -4.70 5.86 30.35
N GLN A 65 -6.01 5.91 30.09
CA GLN A 65 -6.85 4.70 30.01
C GLN A 65 -6.48 3.80 28.84
N VAL A 66 -5.91 4.33 27.75
CA VAL A 66 -5.48 3.49 26.60
C VAL A 66 -4.13 2.83 26.87
N ILE A 67 -3.22 3.57 27.49
CA ILE A 67 -1.83 3.12 27.70
C ILE A 67 -1.72 2.22 28.94
N PHE A 68 -2.53 2.48 29.98
CA PHE A 68 -2.54 1.74 31.24
C PHE A 68 -3.73 0.80 31.39
N THR A 69 -4.46 0.50 30.30
CA THR A 69 -5.44 -0.59 30.34
C THR A 69 -4.70 -1.92 30.43
N ASP A 70 -4.88 -2.64 31.54
CA ASP A 70 -4.33 -3.99 31.70
C ASP A 70 -5.30 -5.08 31.19
N GLY A 71 -6.47 -4.68 30.69
CA GLY A 71 -7.55 -5.58 30.29
C GLY A 71 -8.61 -5.82 31.37
N SER A 72 -8.44 -5.29 32.59
CA SER A 72 -9.48 -5.23 33.62
C SER A 72 -10.39 -3.99 33.46
N GLU A 73 -11.57 -4.02 34.11
CA GLU A 73 -12.53 -2.90 34.12
C GLU A 73 -12.00 -1.65 34.83
N LEU A 74 -10.88 -1.77 35.55
CA LEU A 74 -10.27 -0.68 36.31
C LEU A 74 -9.03 -0.16 35.57
N THR A 75 -8.95 1.16 35.40
CA THR A 75 -7.80 1.81 34.78
C THR A 75 -6.86 2.35 35.86
N CYS A 76 -5.56 2.04 35.74
CA CYS A 76 -4.54 2.59 36.63
C CYS A 76 -4.24 4.03 36.24
N VAL A 77 -4.69 4.99 37.05
CA VAL A 77 -4.49 6.43 36.85
C VAL A 77 -3.42 6.93 37.81
N TYR A 78 -2.43 7.68 37.30
CA TYR A 78 -1.39 8.26 38.16
C TYR A 78 -1.87 9.57 38.77
N ASP A 79 -2.03 9.60 40.10
CA ASP A 79 -2.42 10.81 40.81
C ASP A 79 -1.18 11.69 41.05
N THR A 80 -1.09 12.78 40.28
CA THR A 80 0.03 13.74 40.34
C THR A 80 0.11 14.52 41.65
N GLU A 81 -0.99 14.64 42.41
CA GLU A 81 -1.00 15.34 43.70
C GLU A 81 -0.44 14.47 44.81
N THR A 82 -0.69 13.16 44.76
CA THR A 82 -0.26 12.22 45.82
C THR A 82 0.93 11.35 45.43
N GLY A 83 1.35 11.36 44.17
CA GLY A 83 2.46 10.55 43.65
C GLY A 83 2.19 9.05 43.69
N LYS A 84 0.92 8.64 43.77
CA LYS A 84 0.49 7.25 43.88
C LYS A 84 -0.39 6.86 42.69
N ILE A 85 -0.25 5.62 42.25
CA ILE A 85 -1.16 5.04 41.26
C ILE A 85 -2.45 4.68 41.99
N ARG A 86 -3.58 5.15 41.46
CA ARG A 86 -4.92 4.80 41.94
C ARG A 86 -5.67 4.02 40.87
N LEU A 87 -6.58 3.17 41.32
CA LEU A 87 -7.51 2.47 40.44
C LEU A 87 -8.73 3.36 40.25
N ALA A 88 -9.00 3.74 39.01
CA ALA A 88 -10.20 4.47 38.60
C ALA A 88 -11.11 3.54 37.80
N GLU A 89 -12.36 3.47 38.22
CA GLU A 89 -13.45 2.77 37.52
C GLU A 89 -13.94 3.60 36.33
#